data_AF-A0A947BL48-F1
#
_entry.id   AF-A0A947BL48-F1
#
_cell.length_a   1.000
_cell.length_b   1.000
_cell.length_c   1.000
_cell.angle_alpha   90.00
_cell.angle_beta   90.00
_cell.angle_gamma   90.00
#
_symmetry.space_group_name_H-M   'P 1'
#
loop_
_entity.id
_entity.type
_entity.pdbx_description
1 polymer ?
#
loop_
_entity_poly.entity_id
_entity_poly.type
_entity_poly.pdbx_seq_one_letter_code
_entity_poly.pdbx_strand_id
1 'polypeptide(L)'
;VGGSLCELDEHGVIDILVDNTLILYIQVTNDAQEKVLIERAVSDPKPLYYRPEFLQEHLQLYFQETGLEYAAQIDPDEFARWVFPRLFRSRLPRYDAIAKLGYTVTSEEVDRVQNDVDFVNMLEMAIERQPEGDA
;
A
#
# COMPACT_ATOMS: atom_id res chain seq x y z
N VAL A 1 -2.46 -9.57 10.31
CA VAL A 1 -2.88 -8.64 9.24
C VAL A 1 -1.78 -8.60 8.19
N GLY A 2 -2.07 -8.84 6.91
CA GLY A 2 -1.07 -8.86 5.83
C GLY A 2 -0.95 -7.50 5.15
N GLY A 3 -0.09 -6.60 5.67
CA GLY A 3 0.04 -5.22 5.15
C GLY A 3 1.03 -5.04 4.00
N SER A 4 1.51 -6.12 3.39
CA SER A 4 2.54 -6.09 2.32
C SER A 4 2.28 -7.17 1.26
N LEU A 5 1.01 -7.53 1.07
CA LEU A 5 0.60 -8.52 0.06
C LEU A 5 1.01 -8.10 -1.35
N CYS A 6 0.93 -6.81 -1.64
CA CYS A 6 1.39 -6.22 -2.90
C CYS A 6 2.92 -6.25 -3.06
N GLU A 7 3.69 -6.86 -2.17
CA GLU A 7 5.14 -7.02 -2.33
C GLU A 7 5.52 -8.47 -2.63
N LEU A 8 4.54 -9.39 -2.58
CA LEU A 8 4.76 -10.77 -2.97
C LEU A 8 4.85 -10.83 -4.49
N ASP A 9 5.96 -11.39 -4.98
CA ASP A 9 6.22 -11.63 -6.40
C ASP A 9 6.06 -13.12 -6.71
N GLU A 10 4.96 -13.69 -6.24
CA GLU A 10 4.59 -15.09 -6.44
C GLU A 10 3.45 -15.16 -7.45
N HIS A 11 3.67 -15.90 -8.53
CA HIS A 11 2.67 -16.07 -9.57
C HIS A 11 1.43 -16.79 -9.01
N GLY A 12 0.24 -16.33 -9.41
CA GLY A 12 -1.03 -16.94 -8.99
C GLY A 12 -1.57 -16.49 -7.64
N VAL A 13 -0.79 -15.82 -6.78
CA VAL A 13 -1.31 -15.34 -5.48
C VAL A 13 -2.42 -14.31 -5.68
N ILE A 14 -2.23 -13.34 -6.58
CA ILE A 14 -3.25 -12.34 -6.89
C ILE A 14 -4.45 -12.99 -7.58
N ASP A 15 -4.23 -13.93 -8.50
CA ASP A 15 -5.30 -14.63 -9.21
C ASP A 15 -6.20 -15.40 -8.23
N ILE A 16 -5.60 -16.13 -7.27
CA ILE A 16 -6.36 -16.84 -6.22
C ILE A 16 -7.19 -15.85 -5.38
N LEU A 17 -6.66 -14.67 -5.09
CA LEU A 17 -7.40 -13.65 -4.36
C LEU A 17 -8.56 -13.09 -5.17
N VAL A 18 -8.36 -12.83 -6.46
CA VAL A 18 -9.44 -12.42 -7.37
C VAL A 18 -10.54 -13.48 -7.42
N ASP A 19 -10.18 -14.76 -7.51
CA ASP A 19 -11.15 -15.86 -7.60
C ASP A 19 -11.98 -16.07 -6.33
N ASN A 20 -11.47 -15.66 -5.17
CA ASN A 20 -12.07 -15.98 -3.86
C ASN A 20 -12.50 -14.75 -3.05
N THR A 21 -12.17 -13.54 -3.51
CA THR A 21 -12.41 -12.30 -2.75
C THR A 21 -12.74 -11.14 -3.69
N LEU A 22 -13.40 -10.11 -3.14
CA LEU A 22 -13.49 -8.82 -3.79
C LEU A 22 -12.25 -7.99 -3.44
N ILE A 23 -11.45 -7.65 -4.45
CA ILE A 23 -10.33 -6.73 -4.26
C ILE A 23 -10.84 -5.29 -4.32
N LEU A 24 -10.64 -4.56 -3.23
CA LEU A 24 -10.99 -3.15 -3.11
C LEU A 24 -9.73 -2.32 -2.84
N TYR A 25 -9.35 -1.45 -3.77
CA TYR A 25 -8.27 -0.50 -3.57
C TYR A 25 -8.80 0.83 -3.03
N ILE A 26 -8.34 1.22 -1.83
CA ILE A 26 -8.61 2.52 -1.23
C ILE A 26 -7.55 3.51 -1.71
N GLN A 27 -7.93 4.32 -2.68
CA GLN A 27 -7.09 5.31 -3.32
C GLN A 27 -6.98 6.59 -2.49
N VAL A 28 -5.75 7.07 -2.39
CA VAL A 28 -5.45 8.41 -1.90
C VAL A 28 -5.56 9.36 -3.09
N THR A 29 -6.39 10.40 -2.99
CA THR A 29 -6.71 11.26 -4.14
C THR A 29 -5.92 12.55 -4.19
N ASN A 30 -5.17 12.90 -3.14
CA ASN A 30 -4.37 14.11 -3.09
C ASN A 30 -3.11 14.01 -2.19
N ASP A 31 -2.16 14.91 -2.46
CA ASP A 31 -0.88 15.00 -1.75
C ASP A 31 -1.03 15.21 -0.23
N ALA A 32 -2.09 15.90 0.21
CA ALA A 32 -2.33 16.17 1.62
C ALA A 32 -2.68 14.88 2.37
N GLN A 33 -3.50 14.00 1.78
CA GLN A 33 -3.83 12.70 2.34
C GLN A 33 -2.62 11.75 2.32
N GLU A 34 -1.83 11.74 1.26
CA GLU A 34 -0.57 10.97 1.21
C GLU A 34 0.34 11.40 2.37
N LYS A 35 0.49 12.71 2.57
CA LYS A 35 1.28 13.26 3.67
C LYS A 35 0.78 12.80 5.03
N VAL A 36 -0.53 12.84 5.28
CA VAL A 36 -1.12 12.37 6.55
C VAL A 36 -0.85 10.87 6.76
N LEU A 37 -0.96 10.04 5.72
CA LEU A 37 -0.66 8.61 5.81
C LEU A 37 0.82 8.35 6.13
N ILE A 38 1.71 9.07 5.46
CA ILE A 38 3.14 9.02 5.72
C ILE A 38 3.44 9.45 7.15
N GLU A 39 2.88 10.57 7.62
CA GLU A 39 3.08 11.08 8.98
C GLU A 39 2.63 10.07 10.04
N ARG A 40 1.47 9.42 9.83
CA ARG A 40 0.98 8.36 10.73
C ARG A 40 1.92 7.16 10.75
N ALA A 41 2.32 6.66 9.59
CA ALA A 41 3.21 5.51 9.49
C ALA A 41 4.61 5.81 10.03
N VAL A 42 5.09 7.05 9.87
CA VAL A 42 6.32 7.53 10.48
C VAL A 42 6.15 7.63 11.99
N SER A 43 5.01 8.07 12.54
CA SER A 43 4.83 8.22 13.98
C SER A 43 4.85 6.88 14.75
N ASP A 44 4.30 5.83 14.15
CA ASP A 44 4.16 4.48 14.70
C ASP A 44 4.63 3.45 13.66
N PRO A 45 5.96 3.28 13.48
CA PRO A 45 6.51 2.42 12.44
C PRO A 45 6.16 0.96 12.72
N LYS A 46 5.54 0.32 11.73
CA LYS A 46 5.17 -1.10 11.79
C LYS A 46 6.21 -1.94 11.05
N PRO A 47 6.43 -3.20 11.45
CA PRO A 47 7.19 -4.14 10.64
C PRO A 47 6.56 -4.28 9.25
N LEU A 48 7.41 -4.16 8.21
CA LEU A 48 7.01 -4.25 6.81
C LEU A 48 7.81 -5.35 6.11
N TYR A 49 7.19 -5.96 5.11
CA TYR A 49 7.91 -6.80 4.17
C TYR A 49 8.37 -5.95 2.98
N TYR A 50 9.61 -6.17 2.57
CA TYR A 50 10.24 -5.49 1.44
C TYR A 50 10.62 -6.52 0.39
N ARG A 51 10.46 -6.18 -0.89
CA ARG A 51 11.11 -6.94 -1.95
C ARG A 51 12.63 -6.85 -1.81
N PRO A 52 13.38 -7.95 -2.03
CA PRO A 52 14.83 -7.96 -1.82
C PRO A 52 15.56 -6.84 -2.57
N GLU A 53 15.20 -6.59 -3.83
CA GLU A 53 15.84 -5.59 -4.68
C GLU A 53 15.58 -4.17 -4.16
N PHE A 54 14.33 -3.89 -3.78
CA PHE A 54 13.96 -2.61 -3.18
C PHE A 54 14.75 -2.35 -1.89
N LEU A 55 14.79 -3.35 -1.00
CA LEU A 55 15.50 -3.23 0.28
C LEU A 55 17.00 -3.02 0.07
N GLN A 56 17.62 -3.77 -0.85
CA GLN A 56 19.04 -3.67 -1.14
C GLN A 56 19.42 -2.28 -1.67
N GLU A 57 18.65 -1.75 -2.62
CA GLU A 57 18.86 -0.40 -3.16
C GLU A 57 18.75 0.66 -2.06
N HIS A 58 17.69 0.59 -1.25
CA HIS A 58 17.39 1.61 -0.26
C HIS A 58 18.30 1.55 0.97
N LEU A 59 18.81 0.36 1.33
CA LEU A 59 19.85 0.23 2.35
C LEU A 59 21.14 0.92 1.91
N GLN A 60 21.54 0.79 0.64
CA GLN A 60 22.74 1.47 0.14
C GLN A 60 22.60 2.99 0.20
N LEU A 61 21.45 3.52 -0.22
CA LEU A 61 21.15 4.94 -0.12
C LEU A 61 21.16 5.42 1.35
N TYR A 62 20.57 4.64 2.26
CA TYR A 62 20.54 4.98 3.67
C TYR A 62 21.96 5.04 4.27
N PHE A 63 22.84 4.09 3.94
CA PHE A 63 24.24 4.13 4.37
C PHE A 63 24.98 5.36 3.84
N GLN A 64 24.75 5.74 2.58
CA GLN A 64 25.35 6.94 1.99
C GLN A 64 24.89 8.24 2.67
N GLU A 65 23.60 8.34 3.00
CA GLU A 65 23.01 9.52 3.65
C GLU A 65 23.43 9.65 5.13
N THR A 66 23.59 8.53 5.84
CA THR A 66 23.85 8.51 7.29
C THR A 66 25.33 8.34 7.66
N GLY A 67 26.16 7.85 6.74
CA GLY A 67 27.56 7.52 7.00
C GLY A 67 27.77 6.27 7.86
N LEU A 68 26.73 5.48 8.07
CA LEU A 68 26.84 4.19 8.76
C LEU A 68 27.58 3.16 7.88
N GLU A 69 28.42 2.33 8.50
CA GLU A 69 29.25 1.35 7.79
C GLU A 69 28.62 -0.05 7.78
N TYR A 70 27.82 -0.40 8.80
CA TYR A 70 27.26 -1.74 8.98
C TYR A 70 25.78 -1.70 9.28
N ALA A 71 25.03 -2.70 8.77
CA ALA A 71 23.61 -2.85 9.05
C ALA A 71 23.29 -2.99 10.55
N ALA A 72 24.21 -3.55 11.34
CA ALA A 72 24.04 -3.67 12.80
C ALA A 72 24.01 -2.32 13.54
N GLN A 73 24.38 -1.21 12.88
CA GLN A 73 24.31 0.14 13.44
C GLN A 73 22.98 0.83 13.14
N ILE A 74 22.14 0.25 12.28
CA ILE A 74 20.86 0.84 11.90
C ILE A 74 19.90 0.75 13.09
N ASP A 75 19.33 1.88 13.49
CA ASP A 75 18.12 1.90 14.29
C ASP A 75 16.93 1.49 13.40
N PRO A 76 16.21 0.39 13.71
CA PRO A 76 15.14 -0.11 12.86
C PRO A 76 13.98 0.89 12.70
N ASP A 77 13.67 1.66 13.73
CA ASP A 77 12.58 2.63 13.71
C ASP A 77 12.97 3.85 12.86
N GLU A 78 14.21 4.33 12.98
CA GLU A 78 14.71 5.42 12.14
C GLU A 78 14.74 5.01 10.66
N PHE A 79 15.22 3.81 10.36
CA PHE A 79 15.19 3.29 9.00
C PHE A 79 13.76 3.10 8.49
N ALA A 80 12.86 2.53 9.29
CA ALA A 80 11.46 2.35 8.93
C ALA A 80 10.79 3.69 8.58
N ARG A 81 11.01 4.72 9.41
CA ARG A 81 10.52 6.08 9.17
C ARG A 81 11.09 6.69 7.88
N TRP A 82 12.38 6.49 7.64
CA TRP A 82 13.07 7.01 6.46
C TRP A 82 12.65 6.30 5.16
N VAL A 83 12.48 4.98 5.20
CA VAL A 83 12.19 4.17 4.01
C VAL A 83 10.70 4.21 3.64
N PHE A 84 9.80 4.41 4.61
CA PHE A 84 8.36 4.31 4.39
C PHE A 84 7.83 5.21 3.24
N PRO A 85 8.16 6.51 3.15
CA PRO A 85 7.71 7.35 2.02
C PRO A 85 8.14 6.81 0.65
N ARG A 86 9.34 6.23 0.59
CA ARG A 86 9.91 5.65 -0.63
C ARG A 86 9.21 4.34 -0.98
N LEU A 87 8.96 3.50 0.03
CA LEU A 87 8.20 2.27 -0.10
C LEU A 87 6.77 2.54 -0.57
N PHE A 88 6.08 3.50 0.04
CA PHE A 88 4.73 3.91 -0.33
C PHE A 88 4.63 4.22 -1.82
N ARG A 89 5.53 5.07 -2.34
CA ARG A 89 5.56 5.44 -3.76
C ARG A 89 5.88 4.27 -4.67
N SER A 90 6.79 3.39 -4.26
CA SER A 90 7.12 2.17 -5.03
C SER A 90 5.94 1.20 -5.15
N ARG A 91 4.98 1.28 -4.21
CA ARG A 91 3.76 0.46 -4.21
C ARG A 91 2.66 1.02 -5.11
N LEU A 92 2.65 2.31 -5.44
CA LEU A 92 1.57 2.90 -6.24
C LEU A 92 1.37 2.18 -7.59
N PRO A 93 2.41 1.95 -8.43
CA PRO A 93 2.22 1.23 -9.69
C PRO A 93 1.74 -0.21 -9.50
N ARG A 94 2.09 -0.83 -8.37
CA ARG A 94 1.68 -2.18 -8.01
C ARG A 94 0.22 -2.23 -7.57
N TYR A 95 -0.22 -1.28 -6.76
CA TYR A 95 -1.62 -1.14 -6.41
C TYR A 95 -2.46 -0.82 -7.64
N ASP A 96 -1.99 0.05 -8.53
CA ASP A 96 -2.68 0.37 -9.79
C ASP A 96 -2.82 -0.85 -10.70
N ALA A 97 -1.82 -1.74 -10.73
CA ALA A 97 -1.92 -3.00 -11.47
C ALA A 97 -2.97 -3.96 -10.87
N ILE A 98 -2.98 -4.11 -9.54
CA ILE A 98 -3.96 -4.95 -8.84
C ILE A 98 -5.37 -4.38 -8.95
N ALA A 99 -5.51 -3.05 -8.91
CA ALA A 99 -6.80 -2.35 -8.99
C ALA A 99 -7.51 -2.56 -10.33
N LYS A 100 -6.80 -2.95 -11.40
CA LYS A 100 -7.41 -3.35 -12.67
C LYS A 100 -8.19 -4.67 -12.58
N LEU A 101 -7.88 -5.49 -11.58
CA LEU A 101 -8.51 -6.79 -11.33
C LEU A 101 -9.59 -6.71 -10.24
N GLY A 102 -9.96 -5.49 -9.83
CA GLY A 102 -10.94 -5.26 -8.77
C GLY A 102 -11.52 -3.85 -8.85
N TYR A 103 -11.99 -3.36 -7.71
CA TYR A 103 -12.72 -2.11 -7.61
C TYR A 103 -11.92 -1.05 -6.85
N THR A 104 -12.26 0.21 -7.08
CA THR A 104 -11.60 1.36 -6.45
C THR A 104 -12.59 2.25 -5.71
N VAL A 105 -12.20 2.66 -4.52
CA VAL A 105 -12.86 3.73 -3.76
C VAL A 105 -11.81 4.73 -3.30
N THR A 106 -12.22 5.95 -3.02
CA THR A 106 -11.34 6.98 -2.47
C THR A 106 -11.32 6.92 -0.95
N SER A 107 -10.24 7.38 -0.30
CA SER A 107 -10.20 7.50 1.16
C SER A 107 -11.32 8.39 1.71
N GLU A 108 -11.76 9.40 0.94
CA GLU A 108 -12.87 10.27 1.33
C GLU A 108 -14.23 9.55 1.36
N GLU A 109 -14.43 8.57 0.50
CA GLU A 109 -15.63 7.73 0.51
C GLU A 109 -15.62 6.80 1.72
N VAL A 110 -14.46 6.20 2.00
CA VAL A 110 -14.28 5.34 3.17
C VAL A 110 -14.48 6.13 4.48
N ASP A 111 -13.98 7.37 4.56
CA ASP A 111 -14.13 8.23 5.73
C ASP A 111 -15.60 8.61 6.03
N ARG A 112 -16.51 8.46 5.06
CA ARG A 112 -17.96 8.72 5.24
C ARG A 112 -18.73 7.52 5.78
N VAL A 113 -18.14 6.32 5.77
CA VAL A 113 -18.78 5.09 6.24
C VAL A 113 -18.88 5.11 7.77
N GLN A 114 -20.10 5.11 8.31
CA GLN A 114 -20.34 5.11 9.77
C GLN A 114 -20.93 3.81 10.28
N ASN A 115 -21.53 3.01 9.40
CA ASN A 115 -22.18 1.75 9.72
C ASN A 115 -22.07 0.75 8.55
N ASP A 116 -22.62 -0.44 8.75
CA ASP A 116 -22.65 -1.53 7.79
C ASP A 116 -23.44 -1.20 6.51
N VAL A 117 -24.56 -0.48 6.62
CA VAL A 117 -25.35 -0.04 5.46
C VAL A 117 -24.55 0.91 4.58
N ASP A 118 -23.86 1.89 5.17
CA ASP A 118 -22.99 2.81 4.43
C ASP A 118 -21.86 2.06 3.70
N PHE A 119 -21.29 1.05 4.36
CA PHE A 119 -20.23 0.23 3.78
C PHE A 119 -20.71 -0.56 2.56
N VAL A 120 -21.87 -1.21 2.67
CA VAL A 120 -22.47 -1.96 1.54
C VAL A 120 -22.81 -1.01 0.39
N ASN A 121 -23.43 0.14 0.67
CA ASN A 121 -23.75 1.14 -0.35
C ASN A 121 -22.48 1.64 -1.07
N MET A 122 -21.39 1.87 -0.34
CA MET A 122 -20.11 2.27 -0.94
C MET A 122 -19.58 1.19 -1.90
N LEU A 123 -19.69 -0.10 -1.54
CA LEU A 123 -19.29 -1.20 -2.39
C LEU A 123 -20.16 -1.30 -3.65
N GLU A 124 -21.49 -1.20 -3.50
CA GLU A 124 -22.42 -1.19 -4.64
C GLU A 124 -22.07 -0.09 -5.62
N MET A 125 -21.85 1.14 -5.12
CA MET A 125 -21.41 2.27 -5.95
C MET A 125 -20.06 2.02 -6.64
N ALA A 126 -19.11 1.35 -5.97
CA ALA A 126 -17.81 1.02 -6.56
C ALA A 126 -17.95 0.00 -7.70
N ILE A 127 -18.84 -0.99 -7.54
CA ILE A 127 -19.13 -2.01 -8.54
C ILE A 127 -19.84 -1.39 -9.75
N GLU A 128 -20.85 -0.55 -9.52
CA GLU A 128 -21.61 0.11 -10.60
C GLU A 128 -20.75 1.04 -11.48
N ARG A 129 -19.69 1.63 -10.93
CA ARG A 129 -18.76 2.51 -11.67
C ARG A 129 -17.92 1.76 -12.70
N GLN A 130 -17.70 0.47 -12.49
CA GLN A 130 -17.06 -0.41 -13.47
C GLN A 130 -18.17 -1.16 -14.20
N PRO A 131 -18.74 -0.60 -15.30
CA PRO A 131 -19.69 -1.34 -16.10
C PRO A 131 -19.03 -2.63 -16.61
N GLU A 132 -19.78 -3.73 -16.61
CA GLU A 132 -19.34 -5.03 -17.15
C GLU A 132 -18.68 -4.84 -18.53
N GLY A 133 -17.36 -5.00 -18.56
CA GLY A 133 -16.55 -4.80 -19.76
C GLY A 133 -15.08 -5.01 -19.43
N ASP A 134 -14.57 -6.18 -19.83
CA ASP A 134 -13.17 -6.63 -19.81
C ASP A 134 -12.67 -7.28 -18.51
N ALA A 135 -13.45 -8.20 -17.93
CA ALA A 135 -12.91 -9.32 -17.15
C ALA A 135 -12.88 -10.59 -18.01
#